data_AF-A0A0F7IIB5-F1
#
_entry.id   AF-A0A0F7IIB5-F1
#
_cell.length_a   1.000
_cell.length_b   1.000
_cell.length_c   1.000
_cell.angle_alpha   90.00
_cell.angle_beta   90.00
_cell.angle_gamma   90.00
#
_symmetry.space_group_name_H-M   'P 1'
#
loop_
_entity.id
_entity.type
_entity.pdbx_description
1 polymer ?
#
loop_
_entity_poly.entity_id
_entity_poly.type
_entity_poly.pdbx_seq_one_letter_code
_entity_poly.pdbx_strand_id
1 'polypeptide(L)'
;MLIAKDPEKLQKMLISKILDENLRIRSKYGLELRGKPELVILEEPFSDFDPDPSGWRACGESYSHRVEECMESAVEKLKSVPYTRRVSIPIWRPKDHLCDTPPAITEISLLYADDRLHATAFVRSMDAVSYFTPNLSFISHVLEEVGKRVGLEAGSVAMLVSIPHVYERDLERVERRRYSESFGYHRLGTHIVEDYLSSAWHAVLENIYYHGEVKRTEWGELFEGQEESKYLHRVFVEVKNPEENQIHDKAPFTKKYGIEYAHDYVIHAGAIDREVRESILKEGETYTYAERARYCERDEVRVDQLYTVIRKLKERRERRDCYVGISRPWDITSDEPPCLRGYQFGVNENFFGIFYMRSNDAYGAMHANMYAFNILTKYVAEMLGFSSHRYYHFALDAHIYGEFVDSVREILEPETPGYVDKINRKGY
;
A
#
# COMPACT_ATOMS: atom_id res chain seq x y z
N MET A 1 5.18 -5.35 12.06
CA MET A 1 4.05 -4.50 12.49
C MET A 1 4.10 -4.26 13.98
N LEU A 2 3.82 -3.03 14.39
CA LEU A 2 3.74 -2.60 15.79
C LEU A 2 2.27 -2.36 16.15
N ILE A 3 1.81 -2.94 17.26
CA ILE A 3 0.41 -2.86 17.69
C ILE A 3 0.36 -2.43 19.15
N ALA A 4 -0.47 -1.43 19.46
CA ALA A 4 -0.76 -1.03 20.83
C ALA A 4 -2.15 -0.38 20.95
N LYS A 5 -2.68 -0.35 22.17
CA LYS A 5 -3.91 0.39 22.51
C LYS A 5 -3.67 1.87 22.81
N ASP A 6 -2.47 2.20 23.25
CA ASP A 6 -2.09 3.53 23.68
C ASP A 6 -1.19 4.20 22.63
N PRO A 7 -1.52 5.42 22.18
CA PRO A 7 -0.77 6.09 21.11
C PRO A 7 0.65 6.49 21.52
N GLU A 8 0.86 6.88 22.78
CA GLU A 8 2.19 7.24 23.28
C GLU A 8 3.11 6.01 23.32
N LYS A 9 2.59 4.87 23.77
CA LYS A 9 3.29 3.58 23.73
C LYS A 9 3.61 3.18 22.29
N LEU A 10 2.67 3.31 21.35
CA LEU A 10 2.90 2.99 19.94
C LEU A 10 4.00 3.86 19.34
N GLN A 11 3.98 5.16 19.63
CA GLN A 11 5.02 6.10 19.22
C GLN A 11 6.39 5.69 19.77
N LYS A 12 6.48 5.39 21.07
CA LYS A 12 7.72 4.96 21.72
C LYS A 12 8.25 3.65 21.15
N MET A 13 7.37 2.71 20.78
CA MET A 13 7.74 1.47 20.10
C MET A 13 8.38 1.76 18.74
N LEU A 14 7.76 2.60 17.91
CA LEU A 14 8.30 2.97 16.60
C LEU A 14 9.64 3.70 16.74
N ILE A 15 9.74 4.69 17.64
CA ILE A 15 10.99 5.39 17.92
C ILE A 15 12.08 4.39 18.32
N SER A 16 11.80 3.50 19.27
CA SER A 16 12.77 2.51 19.75
C SER A 16 13.28 1.61 18.61
N LYS A 17 12.38 1.16 17.72
CA LYS A 17 12.75 0.40 16.53
C LYS A 17 13.69 1.19 15.61
N ILE A 18 13.38 2.45 15.32
CA ILE A 18 14.25 3.32 14.50
C ILE A 18 15.64 3.48 15.14
N LEU A 19 15.70 3.65 16.47
CA LEU A 19 16.95 3.79 17.22
C LEU A 19 17.79 2.49 17.24
N ASP A 20 17.16 1.33 17.14
CA ASP A 20 17.83 0.02 17.15
C ASP A 20 18.31 -0.37 15.75
N GLU A 21 17.58 0.01 14.70
CA GLU A 21 18.06 -0.13 13.30
C GLU A 21 19.23 0.81 12.99
N ASN A 22 19.27 2.00 13.64
CA ASN A 22 20.42 2.93 13.68
C ASN A 22 21.04 3.28 12.31
N LEU A 23 20.22 3.32 11.25
CA LEU A 23 20.67 3.70 9.92
C LEU A 23 20.72 5.22 9.77
N ARG A 24 21.93 5.78 9.77
CA ARG A 24 22.17 7.22 9.64
C ARG A 24 22.10 7.66 8.18
N ILE A 25 21.22 8.61 7.87
CA ILE A 25 21.12 9.23 6.54
C ILE A 25 21.15 10.75 6.68
N ARG A 26 21.89 11.42 5.78
CA ARG A 26 21.90 12.88 5.69
C ARG A 26 20.80 13.32 4.75
N SER A 27 19.75 13.95 5.30
CA SER A 27 18.66 14.54 4.52
C SER A 27 18.88 16.04 4.27
N LYS A 28 18.00 16.65 3.46
CA LYS A 28 17.97 18.11 3.30
C LYS A 28 17.64 18.87 4.60
N TYR A 29 17.10 18.18 5.60
CA TYR A 29 16.70 18.72 6.90
C TYR A 29 17.66 18.36 8.05
N GLY A 30 18.84 17.80 7.73
CA GLY A 30 19.85 17.36 8.69
C GLY A 30 20.04 15.85 8.74
N LEU A 31 20.87 15.39 9.68
CA LEU A 31 21.07 13.96 9.91
C LEU A 31 19.85 13.35 10.61
N GLU A 32 19.47 12.16 10.18
CA GLU A 32 18.38 11.37 10.76
C GLU A 32 18.79 9.91 10.91
N LEU A 33 18.20 9.24 11.89
CA LEU A 33 18.09 7.79 11.93
C LEU A 33 16.83 7.40 11.17
N ARG A 34 16.97 6.56 10.15
CA ARG A 34 15.88 6.12 9.28
C ARG A 34 15.56 4.66 9.55
N GLY A 35 14.29 4.36 9.75
CA GLY A 35 13.81 2.98 9.87
C GLY A 35 13.37 2.39 8.52
N LYS A 36 13.18 1.07 8.49
CA LYS A 36 12.50 0.34 7.41
C LYS A 36 11.01 0.72 7.34
N PRO A 37 10.32 0.47 6.21
CA PRO A 37 8.88 0.59 6.15
C PRO A 37 8.21 -0.21 7.27
N GLU A 38 7.19 0.36 7.92
CA GLU A 38 6.56 -0.25 9.08
C GLU A 38 5.04 -0.04 9.03
N LEU A 39 4.29 -1.09 9.34
CA LEU A 39 2.86 -0.99 9.62
C LEU A 39 2.66 -0.79 11.13
N VAL A 40 2.17 0.39 11.52
CA VAL A 40 1.83 0.71 12.91
C VAL A 40 0.32 0.75 13.07
N ILE A 41 -0.21 0.11 14.12
CA ILE A 41 -1.64 -0.06 14.35
C ILE A 41 -1.97 0.36 15.79
N LEU A 42 -2.90 1.29 15.89
CA LEU A 42 -3.56 1.65 17.13
C LEU A 42 -4.90 0.89 17.22
N GLU A 43 -5.07 0.08 18.26
CA GLU A 43 -6.24 -0.79 18.39
C GLU A 43 -7.56 -0.02 18.58
N GLU A 44 -7.51 1.08 19.31
CA GLU A 44 -8.65 1.90 19.68
C GLU A 44 -8.38 3.34 19.20
N PRO A 45 -9.29 3.98 18.47
CA PRO A 45 -9.05 5.32 17.95
C PRO A 45 -8.92 6.33 19.10
N PHE A 46 -8.16 7.40 18.87
CA PHE A 46 -8.14 8.56 19.77
C PHE A 46 -8.06 9.82 18.93
N SER A 47 -8.81 10.84 19.32
CA SER A 47 -8.84 12.10 18.60
C SER A 47 -8.84 13.25 19.58
N ASP A 48 -7.67 13.87 19.71
CA ASP A 48 -7.51 15.21 20.29
C ASP A 48 -7.19 16.23 19.17
N PHE A 49 -7.58 15.92 17.93
CA PHE A 49 -7.28 16.75 16.77
C PHE A 49 -8.12 18.03 16.81
N ASP A 50 -7.45 19.17 17.03
CA ASP A 50 -8.03 20.47 16.77
C ASP A 50 -8.00 20.72 15.26
N PRO A 51 -9.15 20.96 14.59
CA PRO A 51 -9.20 21.25 13.17
C PRO A 51 -8.53 22.59 12.78
N ASP A 52 -7.87 23.30 13.70
CA ASP A 52 -7.19 24.58 13.42
C ASP A 52 -6.35 24.52 12.11
N PRO A 53 -6.79 25.23 11.05
CA PRO A 53 -6.20 25.19 9.72
C PRO A 53 -4.86 25.93 9.60
N SER A 54 -4.29 26.42 10.70
CA SER A 54 -3.10 27.27 10.71
C SER A 54 -1.77 26.51 10.58
N GLY A 55 -1.66 25.29 11.13
CA GLY A 55 -0.35 24.65 11.37
C GLY A 55 0.20 23.71 10.30
N TRP A 56 -0.66 23.12 9.46
CA TRP A 56 -0.30 21.91 8.70
C TRP A 56 -0.77 21.96 7.25
N ARG A 57 0.03 22.61 6.40
CA ARG A 57 -0.28 22.80 4.98
C ARG A 57 0.58 21.95 4.06
N ALA A 58 -0.07 21.15 3.23
CA ALA A 58 0.50 20.42 2.10
C ALA A 58 0.37 21.26 0.84
N CYS A 59 1.48 21.78 0.32
CA CYS A 59 1.49 22.70 -0.82
C CYS A 59 0.53 23.90 -0.67
N GLY A 60 0.34 24.41 0.56
CA GLY A 60 -0.55 25.53 0.85
C GLY A 60 -1.99 25.16 1.22
N GLU A 61 -2.39 23.90 1.06
CA GLU A 61 -3.73 23.38 1.40
C GLU A 61 -3.69 22.60 2.73
N SER A 62 -4.76 22.64 3.53
CA SER A 62 -4.85 21.79 4.72
C SER A 62 -5.20 20.35 4.34
N TYR A 63 -4.84 19.39 5.20
CA TYR A 63 -5.28 18.01 5.01
C TYR A 63 -6.80 17.87 5.08
N SER A 64 -7.46 18.61 5.99
CA SER A 64 -8.92 18.60 6.14
C SER A 64 -9.61 18.97 4.83
N HIS A 65 -9.15 20.03 4.15
CA HIS A 65 -9.70 20.45 2.86
C HIS A 65 -9.65 19.32 1.81
N ARG A 66 -8.52 18.61 1.72
CA ARG A 66 -8.35 17.50 0.77
C ARG A 66 -9.21 16.28 1.11
N VAL A 67 -9.52 16.07 2.39
CA VAL A 67 -10.45 15.02 2.83
C VAL A 67 -11.89 15.41 2.55
N GLU A 68 -12.26 16.66 2.84
CA GLU A 68 -13.62 17.21 2.66
C GLU A 68 -14.10 17.04 1.21
N GLU A 69 -13.23 17.17 0.21
CA GLU A 69 -13.53 16.91 -1.22
C GLU A 69 -14.18 15.54 -1.48
N CYS A 70 -13.83 14.52 -0.70
CA CYS A 70 -14.30 13.15 -0.88
C CYS A 70 -15.27 12.69 0.23
N MET A 71 -15.50 13.53 1.25
CA MET A 71 -16.18 13.12 2.48
C MET A 71 -17.63 12.69 2.24
N GLU A 72 -18.39 13.48 1.49
CA GLU A 72 -19.78 13.16 1.17
C GLU A 72 -19.89 11.83 0.41
N SER A 73 -19.12 11.68 -0.68
CA SER A 73 -19.12 10.47 -1.48
C SER A 73 -18.67 9.24 -0.69
N ALA A 74 -17.71 9.39 0.24
CA ALA A 74 -17.29 8.32 1.14
C ALA A 74 -18.43 7.87 2.06
N VAL A 75 -19.14 8.83 2.68
CA VAL A 75 -20.26 8.56 3.57
C VAL A 75 -21.43 7.92 2.82
N GLU A 76 -21.80 8.45 1.66
CA GLU A 76 -22.86 7.89 0.81
C GLU A 76 -22.54 6.45 0.36
N LYS A 77 -21.28 6.21 -0.01
CA LYS A 77 -20.84 4.88 -0.43
C LYS A 77 -20.89 3.87 0.71
N LEU A 78 -20.44 4.24 1.92
CA LEU A 78 -20.51 3.36 3.09
C LEU A 78 -21.95 3.15 3.59
N LYS A 79 -22.85 4.13 3.45
CA LYS A 79 -24.28 3.95 3.79
C LYS A 79 -24.98 2.99 2.84
N SER A 80 -24.65 3.05 1.55
CA SER A 80 -25.26 2.18 0.54
C SER A 80 -24.67 0.78 0.53
N VAL A 81 -23.35 0.66 0.66
CA VAL A 81 -22.62 -0.61 0.64
C VAL A 81 -21.55 -0.62 1.74
N PRO A 82 -21.90 -0.96 2.99
CA PRO A 82 -20.95 -0.91 4.12
C PRO A 82 -19.68 -1.73 3.91
N TYR A 83 -19.80 -2.89 3.24
CA TYR A 83 -18.67 -3.81 2.99
C TYR A 83 -17.80 -3.42 1.78
N THR A 84 -18.03 -2.24 1.18
CA THR A 84 -17.27 -1.74 0.03
C THR A 84 -15.77 -1.68 0.28
N ARG A 85 -15.00 -1.91 -0.79
CA ARG A 85 -13.53 -1.74 -0.81
C ARG A 85 -13.11 -0.43 -1.47
N ARG A 86 -14.08 0.42 -1.85
CA ARG A 86 -13.86 1.56 -2.74
C ARG A 86 -13.57 2.87 -1.99
N VAL A 87 -13.89 2.95 -0.70
CA VAL A 87 -13.67 4.17 0.08
C VAL A 87 -12.19 4.31 0.44
N SER A 88 -11.49 5.04 -0.41
CA SER A 88 -10.07 5.36 -0.29
C SER A 88 -9.89 6.80 -0.75
N ILE A 89 -9.63 7.69 0.20
CA ILE A 89 -9.52 9.13 0.00
C ILE A 89 -8.06 9.46 -0.38
N PRO A 90 -7.80 9.84 -1.64
CA PRO A 90 -6.47 10.27 -2.02
C PRO A 90 -6.21 11.66 -1.46
N ILE A 91 -5.08 11.83 -0.79
CA ILE A 91 -4.60 13.13 -0.33
C ILE A 91 -3.56 13.69 -1.31
N TRP A 92 -2.70 12.83 -1.85
CA TRP A 92 -1.71 13.25 -2.85
C TRP A 92 -2.38 13.71 -4.15
N ARG A 93 -1.77 14.71 -4.80
CA ARG A 93 -2.12 15.19 -6.14
C ARG A 93 -0.84 15.28 -6.99
N PRO A 94 -0.90 15.08 -8.31
CA PRO A 94 0.28 15.22 -9.18
C PRO A 94 1.00 16.57 -9.04
N LYS A 95 0.25 17.66 -8.87
CA LYS A 95 0.78 19.02 -8.62
C LYS A 95 1.69 19.11 -7.39
N ASP A 96 1.57 18.18 -6.44
CA ASP A 96 2.37 18.20 -5.22
C ASP A 96 3.87 18.00 -5.48
N HIS A 97 4.23 17.43 -6.64
CA HIS A 97 5.63 17.36 -7.03
C HIS A 97 6.29 18.72 -7.29
N LEU A 98 5.48 19.75 -7.54
CA LEU A 98 5.90 21.11 -7.89
C LEU A 98 6.05 22.02 -6.66
N CYS A 99 5.80 21.50 -5.46
CA CYS A 99 5.89 22.27 -4.21
C CYS A 99 6.99 21.71 -3.28
N ASP A 100 7.44 22.54 -2.33
CA ASP A 100 8.51 22.19 -1.39
C ASP A 100 8.02 21.40 -0.16
N THR A 101 6.73 21.50 0.15
CA THR A 101 6.07 20.89 1.32
C THR A 101 4.91 19.96 0.91
N PRO A 102 5.16 18.91 0.10
CA PRO A 102 4.10 18.00 -0.32
C PRO A 102 3.53 17.22 0.89
N PRO A 103 2.29 16.68 0.80
CA PRO A 103 1.67 15.97 1.91
C PRO A 103 2.47 14.72 2.27
N ALA A 104 2.61 14.44 3.57
CA ALA A 104 3.19 13.21 4.12
C ALA A 104 2.19 12.05 4.15
N ILE A 105 0.93 12.31 4.49
CA ILE A 105 -0.17 11.33 4.33
C ILE A 105 -0.62 11.42 2.87
N THR A 106 -0.59 10.31 2.14
CA THR A 106 -0.88 10.30 0.70
C THR A 106 -2.24 9.70 0.35
N GLU A 107 -2.75 8.81 1.21
CA GLU A 107 -4.03 8.12 1.05
C GLU A 107 -4.59 7.80 2.45
N ILE A 108 -5.91 7.87 2.62
CA ILE A 108 -6.64 7.35 3.80
C ILE A 108 -7.74 6.42 3.31
N SER A 109 -7.61 5.13 3.60
CA SER A 109 -8.63 4.12 3.24
C SER A 109 -9.49 3.75 4.43
N LEU A 110 -10.78 3.55 4.18
CA LEU A 110 -11.77 3.14 5.16
C LEU A 110 -12.32 1.77 4.78
N LEU A 111 -12.30 0.83 5.73
CA LEU A 111 -12.81 -0.52 5.53
C LEU A 111 -13.69 -0.93 6.71
N TYR A 112 -14.89 -1.43 6.42
CA TYR A 112 -15.72 -2.10 7.42
C TYR A 112 -15.25 -3.55 7.59
N ALA A 113 -14.89 -3.91 8.82
CA ALA A 113 -14.48 -5.26 9.24
C ALA A 113 -14.77 -5.44 10.74
N ASP A 114 -14.98 -6.66 11.21
CA ASP A 114 -15.26 -6.96 12.63
C ASP A 114 -16.36 -6.07 13.26
N ASP A 115 -17.42 -5.80 12.50
CA ASP A 115 -18.52 -4.89 12.85
C ASP A 115 -18.14 -3.44 13.18
N ARG A 116 -16.96 -3.01 12.70
CA ARG A 116 -16.41 -1.67 12.94
C ARG A 116 -15.84 -1.07 11.67
N LEU A 117 -15.83 0.26 11.60
CA LEU A 117 -15.13 0.98 10.55
C LEU A 117 -13.68 1.17 10.96
N HIS A 118 -12.75 0.89 10.07
CA HIS A 118 -11.31 1.04 10.31
C HIS A 118 -10.71 2.03 9.32
N ALA A 119 -9.70 2.78 9.76
CA ALA A 119 -8.92 3.65 8.90
C ALA A 119 -7.48 3.15 8.73
N THR A 120 -6.94 3.28 7.52
CA THR A 120 -5.54 2.98 7.21
C THR A 120 -4.97 4.06 6.31
N ALA A 121 -3.92 4.73 6.76
CA ALA A 121 -3.24 5.74 5.96
C ALA A 121 -1.94 5.19 5.34
N PHE A 122 -1.61 5.67 4.14
CA PHE A 122 -0.25 5.55 3.61
C PHE A 122 0.53 6.83 3.92
N VAL A 123 1.64 6.70 4.65
CA VAL A 123 2.46 7.82 5.10
C VAL A 123 3.84 7.72 4.47
N ARG A 124 4.13 8.57 3.49
CA ARG A 124 5.38 8.49 2.69
C ARG A 124 6.64 8.83 3.48
N SER A 125 6.49 9.63 4.53
CA SER A 125 7.60 10.03 5.41
C SER A 125 7.04 10.55 6.73
N MET A 126 7.60 10.09 7.85
CA MET A 126 7.15 10.52 9.17
C MET A 126 8.32 10.69 10.13
N ASP A 127 8.49 11.90 10.64
CA ASP A 127 9.29 12.12 11.86
C ASP A 127 8.50 11.56 13.03
N ALA A 128 8.99 10.45 13.59
CA ALA A 128 8.30 9.72 14.64
C ALA A 128 8.21 10.52 15.95
N VAL A 129 9.01 11.57 16.15
CA VAL A 129 8.97 12.40 17.35
C VAL A 129 7.87 13.44 17.25
N SER A 130 7.89 14.27 16.20
CA SER A 130 7.03 15.46 16.15
C SER A 130 5.74 15.23 15.36
N TYR A 131 5.71 14.23 14.47
CA TYR A 131 4.63 14.06 13.49
C TYR A 131 3.80 12.79 13.70
N PHE A 132 4.18 11.90 14.62
CA PHE A 132 3.44 10.68 14.91
C PHE A 132 2.03 10.97 15.44
N THR A 133 1.94 11.68 16.58
CA THR A 133 0.66 11.99 17.22
C THR A 133 -0.25 12.84 16.33
N PRO A 134 0.20 13.95 15.73
CA PRO A 134 -0.66 14.75 14.85
C PRO A 134 -1.24 13.96 13.66
N ASN A 135 -0.41 13.13 12.99
CA ASN A 135 -0.89 12.31 11.89
C ASN A 135 -1.91 11.28 12.37
N LEU A 136 -1.62 10.57 13.47
CA LEU A 136 -2.49 9.53 14.00
C LEU A 136 -3.81 10.10 14.52
N SER A 137 -3.79 11.26 15.18
CA SER A 137 -5.00 11.96 15.62
C SER A 137 -5.83 12.47 14.44
N PHE A 138 -5.19 13.01 13.38
CA PHE A 138 -5.91 13.42 12.18
C PHE A 138 -6.63 12.24 11.50
N ILE A 139 -5.96 11.09 11.36
CA ILE A 139 -6.57 9.90 10.74
C ILE A 139 -7.71 9.35 11.63
N SER A 140 -7.52 9.37 12.95
CA SER A 140 -8.57 8.98 13.91
C SER A 140 -9.78 9.91 13.83
N HIS A 141 -9.56 11.22 13.71
CA HIS A 141 -10.64 12.19 13.50
C HIS A 141 -11.43 11.91 12.22
N VAL A 142 -10.75 11.63 11.09
CA VAL A 142 -11.42 11.25 9.84
C VAL A 142 -12.26 9.98 10.02
N LEU A 143 -11.72 8.99 10.72
CA LEU A 143 -12.44 7.75 11.02
C LEU A 143 -13.70 8.00 11.85
N GLU A 144 -13.58 8.75 12.95
CA GLU A 144 -14.68 9.06 13.86
C GLU A 144 -15.77 9.88 13.17
N GLU A 145 -15.39 10.87 12.36
CA GLU A 145 -16.34 11.72 11.64
C GLU A 145 -17.12 10.90 10.60
N VAL A 146 -16.45 10.08 9.79
CA VAL A 146 -17.15 9.20 8.84
C VAL A 146 -18.00 8.18 9.58
N GLY A 147 -17.45 7.52 10.61
CA GLY A 147 -18.17 6.54 11.42
C GLY A 147 -19.46 7.10 12.01
N LYS A 148 -19.39 8.29 12.63
CA LYS A 148 -20.55 9.01 13.17
C LYS A 148 -21.60 9.32 12.11
N ARG A 149 -21.17 9.78 10.93
CA ARG A 149 -22.08 10.16 9.84
C ARG A 149 -22.77 8.97 9.17
N VAL A 150 -22.08 7.83 9.12
CA VAL A 150 -22.62 6.57 8.58
C VAL A 150 -23.46 5.83 9.63
N GLY A 151 -23.13 5.97 10.91
CA GLY A 151 -23.73 5.20 12.01
C GLY A 151 -22.96 3.91 12.32
N LEU A 152 -21.65 3.87 12.09
CA LEU A 152 -20.77 2.73 12.36
C LEU A 152 -19.80 3.06 13.50
N GLU A 153 -19.54 2.09 14.38
CA GLU A 153 -18.53 2.24 15.43
C GLU A 153 -17.14 2.33 14.83
N ALA A 154 -16.32 3.25 15.35
CA ALA A 154 -14.92 3.36 14.99
C ALA A 154 -14.11 2.22 15.62
N GLY A 155 -13.31 1.56 14.79
CA GLY A 155 -12.33 0.55 15.18
C GLY A 155 -10.90 1.09 15.09
N SER A 156 -9.95 0.18 14.92
CA SER A 156 -8.53 0.49 14.82
C SER A 156 -8.13 1.48 13.71
N VAL A 157 -7.08 2.24 13.98
CA VAL A 157 -6.43 3.14 13.03
C VAL A 157 -5.02 2.62 12.74
N ALA A 158 -4.60 2.64 11.48
CA ALA A 158 -3.26 2.20 11.09
C ALA A 158 -2.55 3.20 10.17
N MET A 159 -1.23 3.21 10.21
CA MET A 159 -0.38 3.90 9.25
C MET A 159 0.62 2.90 8.67
N LEU A 160 0.61 2.74 7.35
CA LEU A 160 1.75 2.17 6.64
C LEU A 160 2.76 3.30 6.46
N VAL A 161 3.84 3.28 7.23
CA VAL A 161 4.85 4.32 7.21
C VAL A 161 6.00 3.84 6.33
N SER A 162 6.19 4.47 5.17
CA SER A 162 7.24 4.10 4.22
C SER A 162 8.64 4.47 4.72
N ILE A 163 8.80 5.69 5.24
CA ILE A 163 10.08 6.19 5.75
C ILE A 163 9.88 6.79 7.15
N PRO A 164 9.81 5.96 8.20
CA PRO A 164 9.88 6.42 9.57
C PRO A 164 11.31 6.93 9.87
N HIS A 165 11.43 8.04 10.57
CA HIS A 165 12.73 8.58 10.95
C HIS A 165 12.68 9.37 12.26
N VAL A 166 13.85 9.55 12.88
CA VAL A 166 14.09 10.42 14.03
C VAL A 166 15.29 11.29 13.70
N TYR A 167 15.17 12.61 13.84
CA TYR A 167 16.31 13.50 13.59
C TYR A 167 17.35 13.42 14.71
N GLU A 168 18.63 13.56 14.36
CA GLU A 168 19.73 13.46 15.33
C GLU A 168 19.59 14.51 16.46
N ARG A 169 19.10 15.72 16.12
CA ARG A 169 18.82 16.80 17.07
C ARG A 169 17.77 16.46 18.13
N ASP A 170 16.92 15.46 17.87
CA ASP A 170 15.84 15.05 18.76
C ASP A 170 16.19 13.79 19.57
N LEU A 171 17.39 13.22 19.40
CA LEU A 171 17.81 12.01 20.11
C LEU A 171 17.88 12.18 21.63
N GLU A 172 18.21 13.38 22.12
CA GLU A 172 18.23 13.68 23.55
C GLU A 172 16.83 13.75 24.17
N ARG A 173 15.78 13.86 23.33
CA ARG A 173 14.37 13.99 23.75
C ARG A 173 13.66 12.64 23.78
N VAL A 174 14.31 11.57 23.34
CA VAL A 174 13.72 10.23 23.20
C VAL A 174 14.51 9.20 23.98
N GLU A 175 13.81 8.21 24.51
CA GLU A 175 14.40 7.10 25.24
C GLU A 175 14.06 5.77 24.57
N ARG A 176 15.03 4.84 24.54
CA ARG A 176 14.77 3.47 24.12
C ARG A 176 13.83 2.78 25.12
N ARG A 177 12.81 2.12 24.59
CA ARG A 177 11.88 1.28 25.34
C ARG A 177 11.84 -0.10 24.71
N ARG A 178 11.49 -1.10 25.51
CA ARG A 178 11.24 -2.44 24.99
C ARG A 178 10.00 -2.40 24.11
N TYR A 179 10.09 -2.99 22.93
CA TYR A 179 8.97 -3.19 22.01
C TYR A 179 8.92 -4.64 21.54
N SER A 180 7.80 -5.02 20.94
CA SER A 180 7.59 -6.31 20.29
C SER A 180 7.01 -6.07 18.91
N GLU A 181 7.52 -6.80 17.94
CA GLU A 181 6.99 -6.85 16.59
C GLU A 181 6.08 -8.07 16.46
N SER A 182 4.96 -7.90 15.74
CA SER A 182 4.08 -9.01 15.36
C SER A 182 4.35 -9.38 13.90
N PHE A 183 4.39 -10.70 13.64
CA PHE A 183 4.55 -11.33 12.34
C PHE A 183 3.51 -12.43 12.19
N GLY A 184 3.15 -12.75 10.95
CA GLY A 184 2.02 -13.63 10.64
C GLY A 184 0.67 -12.94 10.84
N TYR A 185 -0.38 -13.74 10.97
CA TYR A 185 -1.74 -13.28 11.15
C TYR A 185 -1.97 -12.63 12.52
N HIS A 186 -2.64 -11.48 12.50
CA HIS A 186 -3.32 -10.87 13.63
C HIS A 186 -4.63 -10.25 13.14
N ARG A 187 -5.67 -10.21 13.98
CA ARG A 187 -7.01 -9.74 13.58
C ARG A 187 -7.02 -8.33 12.93
N LEU A 188 -6.11 -7.45 13.36
CA LEU A 188 -6.02 -6.06 12.86
C LEU A 188 -5.05 -5.87 11.68
N GLY A 189 -4.32 -6.91 11.29
CA GLY A 189 -3.30 -6.84 10.26
C GLY A 189 -2.46 -8.11 10.19
N THR A 190 -1.95 -8.44 9.00
CA THR A 190 -1.09 -9.60 8.76
C THR A 190 0.24 -9.10 8.22
N HIS A 191 1.35 -9.55 8.83
CA HIS A 191 2.69 -9.16 8.41
C HIS A 191 3.51 -10.38 7.95
N ILE A 192 3.75 -10.47 6.64
CA ILE A 192 4.46 -11.57 6.00
C ILE A 192 5.84 -11.10 5.58
N VAL A 193 6.87 -11.87 5.92
CA VAL A 193 8.25 -11.59 5.55
C VAL A 193 8.84 -12.82 4.88
N GLU A 194 9.14 -12.70 3.60
CA GLU A 194 9.52 -13.82 2.74
C GLU A 194 10.76 -13.49 1.91
N ASP A 195 11.47 -14.52 1.45
CA ASP A 195 12.67 -14.30 0.62
C ASP A 195 12.31 -14.01 -0.84
N TYR A 196 11.24 -14.60 -1.37
CA TYR A 196 10.90 -14.55 -2.79
C TYR A 196 9.47 -14.08 -3.04
N LEU A 197 9.19 -13.53 -4.24
CA LEU A 197 7.83 -13.14 -4.61
C LEU A 197 6.87 -14.35 -4.62
N SER A 198 7.36 -15.52 -5.05
CA SER A 198 6.55 -16.75 -5.07
C SER A 198 6.16 -17.25 -3.69
N SER A 199 7.08 -17.27 -2.72
CA SER A 199 6.78 -17.69 -1.35
C SER A 199 5.92 -16.66 -0.62
N ALA A 200 6.14 -15.37 -0.87
CA ALA A 200 5.29 -14.28 -0.39
C ALA A 200 3.83 -14.43 -0.85
N TRP A 201 3.61 -14.67 -2.14
CA TRP A 201 2.27 -14.90 -2.67
C TRP A 201 1.61 -16.14 -2.06
N HIS A 202 2.36 -17.25 -1.95
CA HIS A 202 1.88 -18.48 -1.34
C HIS A 202 1.46 -18.25 0.13
N ALA A 203 2.29 -17.56 0.91
CA ALA A 203 2.00 -17.23 2.30
C ALA A 203 0.75 -16.33 2.44
N VAL A 204 0.52 -15.41 1.51
CA VAL A 204 -0.73 -14.62 1.49
C VAL A 204 -1.94 -15.52 1.25
N LEU A 205 -1.89 -16.42 0.26
CA LEU A 205 -2.98 -17.37 0.01
C LEU A 205 -3.25 -18.25 1.23
N GLU A 206 -2.20 -18.78 1.86
CA GLU A 206 -2.29 -19.59 3.07
C GLU A 206 -3.00 -18.84 4.20
N ASN A 207 -2.57 -17.60 4.49
CA ASN A 207 -3.16 -16.81 5.57
C ASN A 207 -4.63 -16.46 5.29
N ILE A 208 -4.99 -16.13 4.04
CA ILE A 208 -6.40 -15.89 3.69
C ILE A 208 -7.20 -17.19 3.81
N TYR A 209 -6.67 -18.30 3.32
CA TYR A 209 -7.35 -19.59 3.34
C TYR A 209 -7.61 -20.10 4.76
N TYR A 210 -6.68 -19.95 5.69
CA TYR A 210 -6.86 -20.46 7.06
C TYR A 210 -7.46 -19.44 8.05
N HIS A 211 -7.23 -18.15 7.85
CA HIS A 211 -7.61 -17.10 8.82
C HIS A 211 -8.55 -16.04 8.27
N GLY A 212 -8.79 -16.02 6.96
CA GLY A 212 -9.63 -15.00 6.34
C GLY A 212 -11.09 -15.10 6.77
N GLU A 213 -11.74 -13.95 6.83
CA GLU A 213 -13.17 -13.84 7.07
C GLU A 213 -13.94 -13.84 5.76
N VAL A 214 -15.20 -14.25 5.78
CA VAL A 214 -16.06 -14.21 4.60
C VAL A 214 -16.84 -12.90 4.59
N LYS A 215 -16.87 -12.23 3.45
CA LYS A 215 -17.75 -11.09 3.24
C LYS A 215 -18.29 -11.03 1.82
N ARG A 216 -19.43 -10.34 1.69
CA ARG A 216 -20.03 -10.02 0.40
C ARG A 216 -19.14 -9.09 -0.42
N THR A 217 -19.29 -9.16 -1.74
CA THR A 217 -18.61 -8.26 -2.68
C THR A 217 -19.61 -7.44 -3.47
N GLU A 218 -19.12 -6.39 -4.13
CA GLU A 218 -19.89 -5.56 -5.07
C GLU A 218 -19.96 -6.18 -6.47
N TRP A 219 -19.28 -7.31 -6.70
CA TRP A 219 -19.16 -7.95 -8.00
C TRP A 219 -20.13 -9.10 -8.22
N GLY A 220 -20.77 -9.59 -7.16
CA GLY A 220 -21.68 -10.75 -7.22
C GLY A 220 -22.87 -10.62 -8.17
N GLU A 221 -23.32 -9.40 -8.47
CA GLU A 221 -24.40 -9.19 -9.44
C GLU A 221 -23.90 -9.23 -10.90
N LEU A 222 -22.60 -9.09 -11.10
CA LEU A 222 -21.95 -9.01 -12.41
C LEU A 222 -21.21 -10.30 -12.78
N PHE A 223 -20.69 -11.03 -11.79
CA PHE A 223 -19.89 -12.23 -11.99
C PHE A 223 -20.33 -13.35 -11.04
N GLU A 224 -20.80 -14.46 -11.61
CA GLU A 224 -21.19 -15.68 -10.88
C GLU A 224 -19.99 -16.23 -10.08
N GLY A 225 -20.20 -16.54 -8.80
CA GLY A 225 -19.14 -17.07 -7.92
C GLY A 225 -18.28 -16.00 -7.25
N GLN A 226 -18.54 -14.72 -7.52
CA GLN A 226 -17.88 -13.58 -6.85
C GLN A 226 -18.81 -12.86 -5.87
N GLU A 227 -19.95 -13.44 -5.50
CA GLU A 227 -20.88 -12.85 -4.52
C GLU A 227 -20.25 -12.66 -3.16
N GLU A 228 -19.37 -13.59 -2.79
CA GLU A 228 -18.59 -13.58 -1.57
C GLU A 228 -17.11 -13.80 -1.85
N SER A 229 -16.30 -13.40 -0.87
CA SER A 229 -14.87 -13.61 -0.90
C SER A 229 -14.36 -13.82 0.52
N LYS A 230 -13.31 -14.63 0.65
CA LYS A 230 -12.56 -14.78 1.89
C LYS A 230 -11.43 -13.75 1.90
N TYR A 231 -11.28 -12.95 2.94
CA TYR A 231 -10.34 -11.83 2.96
C TYR A 231 -9.58 -11.65 4.27
N LEU A 232 -8.45 -10.95 4.18
CA LEU A 232 -7.72 -10.42 5.33
C LEU A 232 -7.65 -8.89 5.27
N HIS A 233 -7.84 -8.27 6.43
CA HIS A 233 -7.69 -6.83 6.63
C HIS A 233 -6.20 -6.50 6.88
N ARG A 234 -5.65 -5.56 6.10
CA ARG A 234 -4.26 -5.05 6.16
C ARG A 234 -3.19 -6.14 6.05
N VAL A 235 -2.92 -6.61 4.84
CA VAL A 235 -1.78 -7.50 4.55
C VAL A 235 -0.58 -6.67 4.15
N PHE A 236 0.48 -6.69 4.98
CA PHE A 236 1.78 -6.09 4.69
C PHE A 236 2.79 -7.20 4.40
N VAL A 237 3.44 -7.13 3.26
CA VAL A 237 4.38 -8.13 2.75
C VAL A 237 5.73 -7.49 2.51
N GLU A 238 6.78 -8.09 3.05
CA GLU A 238 8.18 -7.77 2.77
C GLU A 238 8.83 -8.91 1.98
N VAL A 239 9.46 -8.58 0.86
CA VAL A 239 10.21 -9.54 0.05
C VAL A 239 11.67 -9.12 -0.02
N LYS A 240 12.55 -10.00 0.48
CA LYS A 240 13.98 -9.72 0.60
C LYS A 240 14.69 -9.81 -0.75
N ASN A 241 14.52 -10.90 -1.50
CA ASN A 241 15.27 -11.17 -2.72
C ASN A 241 14.31 -11.26 -3.93
N PRO A 242 13.65 -10.16 -4.32
CA PRO A 242 12.52 -10.21 -5.24
C PRO A 242 12.91 -10.48 -6.71
N GLU A 243 14.20 -10.57 -7.03
CA GLU A 243 14.69 -10.99 -8.35
C GLU A 243 14.81 -12.51 -8.51
N GLU A 244 14.80 -13.25 -7.40
CA GLU A 244 14.90 -14.71 -7.38
C GLU A 244 13.52 -15.34 -7.20
N ASN A 245 13.30 -16.52 -7.82
CA ASN A 245 12.07 -17.31 -7.71
C ASN A 245 10.79 -16.46 -7.81
N GLN A 246 10.71 -15.66 -8.88
CA GLN A 246 9.74 -14.57 -8.97
C GLN A 246 8.29 -15.02 -9.22
N ILE A 247 8.08 -16.21 -9.79
CA ILE A 247 6.77 -16.71 -10.20
C ILE A 247 6.59 -18.10 -9.58
N HIS A 248 5.47 -18.29 -8.90
CA HIS A 248 5.09 -19.59 -8.34
C HIS A 248 4.67 -20.52 -9.49
N ASP A 249 5.01 -21.81 -9.42
CA ASP A 249 4.71 -22.79 -10.49
C ASP A 249 3.21 -22.94 -10.76
N LYS A 250 2.39 -22.74 -9.72
CA LYS A 250 0.92 -22.69 -9.77
C LYS A 250 0.30 -21.31 -9.98
N ALA A 251 1.08 -20.27 -10.25
CA ALA A 251 0.52 -18.94 -10.46
C ALA A 251 -0.37 -18.89 -11.73
N PRO A 252 -1.53 -18.23 -11.70
CA PRO A 252 -2.47 -18.22 -12.83
C PRO A 252 -2.06 -17.22 -13.93
N PHE A 253 -0.77 -17.01 -14.15
CA PHE A 253 -0.26 -16.16 -15.22
C PHE A 253 1.08 -16.66 -15.76
N THR A 254 1.41 -16.27 -16.99
CA THR A 254 2.72 -16.60 -17.59
C THR A 254 3.72 -15.48 -17.39
N LYS A 255 5.02 -15.81 -17.38
CA LYS A 255 6.09 -14.80 -17.36
C LYS A 255 5.94 -13.77 -18.48
N LYS A 256 5.53 -14.21 -19.69
CA LYS A 256 5.29 -13.33 -20.84
C LYS A 256 4.22 -12.29 -20.50
N TYR A 257 3.07 -12.74 -20.01
CA TYR A 257 2.00 -11.85 -19.57
C TYR A 257 2.48 -10.88 -18.49
N GLY A 258 3.21 -11.36 -17.47
CA GLY A 258 3.71 -10.50 -16.40
C GLY A 258 4.64 -9.38 -16.89
N ILE A 259 5.49 -9.67 -17.88
CA ILE A 259 6.37 -8.66 -18.51
C ILE A 259 5.55 -7.65 -19.32
N GLU A 260 4.63 -8.13 -20.15
CA GLU A 260 3.76 -7.27 -20.97
C GLU A 260 2.89 -6.37 -20.09
N TYR A 261 2.30 -6.92 -19.03
CA TYR A 261 1.54 -6.19 -18.02
C TYR A 261 2.38 -5.10 -17.36
N ALA A 262 3.61 -5.42 -16.93
CA ALA A 262 4.53 -4.44 -16.35
C ALA A 262 4.85 -3.31 -17.34
N HIS A 263 5.20 -3.67 -18.57
CA HIS A 263 5.67 -2.71 -19.58
C HIS A 263 4.57 -1.80 -20.07
N ASP A 264 3.39 -2.33 -20.37
CA ASP A 264 2.30 -1.59 -21.01
C ASP A 264 1.39 -0.90 -20.00
N TYR A 265 1.05 -1.58 -18.90
CA TYR A 265 -0.03 -1.15 -17.99
C TYR A 265 0.47 -0.51 -16.70
N VAL A 266 1.71 -0.78 -16.29
CA VAL A 266 2.29 -0.26 -15.03
C VAL A 266 3.31 0.83 -15.27
N ILE A 267 4.19 0.66 -16.26
CA ILE A 267 5.40 1.50 -16.41
C ILE A 267 5.32 2.43 -17.62
N HIS A 268 4.76 1.95 -18.73
CA HIS A 268 5.08 2.47 -20.07
C HIS A 268 6.60 2.45 -20.32
N ALA A 269 7.17 1.24 -20.27
CA ALA A 269 8.61 1.01 -20.17
C ALA A 269 9.42 1.57 -21.34
N GLY A 270 8.84 1.64 -22.54
CA GLY A 270 9.50 2.16 -23.74
C GLY A 270 9.90 3.65 -23.67
N ALA A 271 9.43 4.37 -22.64
CA ALA A 271 9.82 5.76 -22.38
C ALA A 271 10.19 6.00 -20.90
N ILE A 272 10.69 4.99 -20.17
CA ILE A 272 11.01 5.14 -18.74
C ILE A 272 12.10 6.20 -18.46
N ASP A 273 12.97 6.45 -19.44
CA ASP A 273 14.14 7.33 -19.35
C ASP A 273 13.89 8.77 -19.81
N ARG A 274 12.68 9.08 -20.29
CA ARG A 274 12.26 10.42 -20.77
C ARG A 274 10.86 10.77 -20.28
N GLU A 275 10.53 12.05 -20.24
CA GLU A 275 9.19 12.51 -19.88
C GLU A 275 8.15 12.15 -20.96
N VAL A 276 6.96 11.70 -20.55
CA VAL A 276 5.80 11.50 -21.42
C VAL A 276 4.91 12.75 -21.35
N ARG A 277 4.49 13.24 -22.52
CA ARG A 277 3.75 14.51 -22.68
C ARG A 277 2.45 14.38 -23.47
N GLU A 278 2.06 13.15 -23.78
CA GLU A 278 0.90 12.80 -24.57
C GLU A 278 0.22 11.57 -23.98
N SER A 279 -1.04 11.35 -24.35
CA SER A 279 -1.80 10.18 -23.89
C SER A 279 -1.14 8.88 -24.34
N ILE A 280 -1.06 7.94 -23.40
CA ILE A 280 -0.55 6.57 -23.62
C ILE A 280 -1.66 5.52 -23.43
N LEU A 281 -2.90 5.98 -23.25
CA LEU A 281 -4.07 5.13 -23.05
C LEU A 281 -4.53 4.56 -24.39
N LYS A 282 -4.78 3.24 -24.46
CA LYS A 282 -5.27 2.62 -25.69
C LYS A 282 -6.77 2.87 -25.84
N GLU A 283 -7.27 2.83 -27.07
CA GLU A 283 -8.71 3.01 -27.35
C GLU A 283 -9.55 1.98 -26.59
N GLY A 284 -10.58 2.44 -25.88
CA GLY A 284 -11.47 1.61 -25.07
C GLY A 284 -11.02 1.36 -23.63
N GLU A 285 -9.81 1.76 -23.24
CA GLU A 285 -9.35 1.66 -21.85
C GLU A 285 -9.83 2.85 -21.02
N THR A 286 -10.36 2.59 -19.82
CA THR A 286 -10.81 3.66 -18.90
C THR A 286 -9.61 4.33 -18.20
N TYR A 287 -8.61 3.53 -17.82
CA TYR A 287 -7.34 3.99 -17.26
C TYR A 287 -6.32 2.84 -17.31
N THR A 288 -5.04 3.18 -17.15
CA THR A 288 -3.98 2.25 -16.75
C THR A 288 -3.18 2.84 -15.59
N TYR A 289 -2.41 2.02 -14.87
CA TYR A 289 -1.54 2.57 -13.82
C TYR A 289 -0.42 3.42 -14.43
N ALA A 290 0.09 3.05 -15.61
CA ALA A 290 1.05 3.84 -16.35
C ALA A 290 0.50 5.22 -16.72
N GLU A 291 -0.74 5.29 -17.22
CA GLU A 291 -1.42 6.55 -17.55
C GLU A 291 -1.49 7.47 -16.32
N ARG A 292 -2.01 6.96 -15.18
CA ARG A 292 -2.12 7.73 -13.94
C ARG A 292 -0.77 8.16 -13.35
N ALA A 293 0.28 7.36 -13.56
CA ALA A 293 1.63 7.65 -13.09
C ALA A 293 2.37 8.67 -13.96
N ARG A 294 2.01 8.79 -15.24
CA ARG A 294 2.85 9.49 -16.22
C ARG A 294 2.16 10.62 -16.98
N TYR A 295 0.96 10.39 -17.47
CA TYR A 295 0.22 11.40 -18.21
C TYR A 295 -1.27 11.09 -18.20
N CYS A 296 -1.99 11.68 -17.25
CA CYS A 296 -3.45 11.58 -17.19
C CYS A 296 -4.07 12.87 -17.73
N GLU A 297 -4.83 12.76 -18.81
CA GLU A 297 -5.45 13.93 -19.45
C GLU A 297 -6.43 14.65 -18.53
N ARG A 298 -7.06 13.90 -17.62
CA ARG A 298 -8.04 14.36 -16.65
C ARG A 298 -7.43 15.11 -15.47
N ASP A 299 -6.10 15.06 -15.30
CA ASP A 299 -5.43 15.84 -14.25
C ASP A 299 -5.45 17.33 -14.61
N GLU A 300 -5.86 18.18 -13.65
CA GLU A 300 -5.81 19.64 -13.79
C GLU A 300 -4.38 20.14 -14.06
N VAL A 301 -3.42 19.57 -13.34
CA VAL A 301 -1.99 19.80 -13.52
C VAL A 301 -1.33 18.48 -13.85
N ARG A 302 -0.93 18.32 -15.10
CA ARG A 302 -0.31 17.10 -15.61
C ARG A 302 1.17 17.09 -15.23
N VAL A 303 1.58 16.05 -14.53
CA VAL A 303 2.97 15.81 -14.14
C VAL A 303 3.29 14.36 -14.44
N ASP A 304 4.37 14.10 -15.16
CA ASP A 304 4.94 12.75 -15.23
C ASP A 304 5.61 12.43 -13.89
N GLN A 305 4.80 11.88 -12.99
CA GLN A 305 5.18 11.62 -11.61
C GLN A 305 6.34 10.60 -11.57
N LEU A 306 6.25 9.52 -12.35
CA LEU A 306 7.30 8.51 -12.40
C LEU A 306 8.63 9.10 -12.88
N TYR A 307 8.64 9.80 -14.01
CA TYR A 307 9.86 10.44 -14.52
C TYR A 307 10.40 11.49 -13.53
N THR A 308 9.51 12.29 -12.94
CA THR A 308 9.83 13.29 -11.93
C THR A 308 10.52 12.67 -10.72
N VAL A 309 10.01 11.54 -10.21
CA VAL A 309 10.60 10.79 -9.09
C VAL A 309 11.98 10.22 -9.46
N ILE A 310 12.14 9.64 -10.65
CA ILE A 310 13.43 9.12 -11.12
C ILE A 310 14.48 10.24 -11.18
N ARG A 311 14.14 11.40 -11.77
CA ARG A 311 15.03 12.57 -11.82
C ARG A 311 15.44 13.04 -10.42
N LYS A 312 14.44 13.17 -9.54
CA LYS A 312 14.58 13.55 -8.14
C LYS A 312 15.55 12.63 -7.38
N LEU A 313 15.47 11.31 -7.59
CA LEU A 313 16.36 10.34 -6.97
C LEU A 313 17.78 10.34 -7.58
N LYS A 314 17.91 10.60 -8.88
CA LYS A 314 19.22 10.80 -9.52
C LYS A 314 19.97 12.00 -8.94
N GLU A 315 19.24 13.08 -8.62
CA GLU A 315 19.79 14.27 -7.99
C GLU A 315 20.18 14.04 -6.53
N ARG A 316 19.27 13.43 -5.74
CA ARG A 316 19.47 13.14 -4.31
C ARG A 316 18.77 11.85 -3.91
N ARG A 317 19.55 10.80 -3.65
CA ARG A 317 19.08 9.44 -3.35
C ARG A 317 18.36 9.33 -2.01
N GLU A 318 18.69 10.21 -1.07
CA GLU A 318 18.14 10.25 0.29
C GLU A 318 16.72 10.81 0.39
N ARG A 319 16.14 11.29 -0.72
CA ARG A 319 14.84 11.96 -0.74
C ARG A 319 13.69 11.07 -0.25
N ARG A 320 12.66 11.72 0.30
CA ARG A 320 11.48 11.07 0.90
C ARG A 320 10.15 11.52 0.29
N ASP A 321 10.19 12.40 -0.70
CA ASP A 321 9.04 12.87 -1.49
C ASP A 321 9.03 12.25 -2.89
N CYS A 322 9.40 10.97 -2.96
CA CYS A 322 9.50 10.15 -4.16
C CYS A 322 8.29 9.22 -4.32
N TYR A 323 7.10 9.79 -4.19
CA TYR A 323 5.80 9.11 -4.25
C TYR A 323 5.15 9.31 -5.62
N VAL A 324 4.42 8.32 -6.10
CA VAL A 324 3.58 8.38 -7.31
C VAL A 324 2.15 8.03 -6.92
N GLY A 325 1.23 8.98 -7.12
CA GLY A 325 -0.19 8.77 -6.85
C GLY A 325 -0.92 8.23 -8.08
N ILE A 326 -1.66 7.14 -7.93
CA ILE A 326 -2.48 6.53 -8.98
C ILE A 326 -3.94 6.93 -8.84
N SER A 327 -4.42 6.90 -7.60
CA SER A 327 -5.75 7.33 -7.20
C SER A 327 -5.99 8.82 -7.37
N ARG A 328 -7.25 9.18 -7.61
CA ARG A 328 -7.75 10.55 -7.73
C ARG A 328 -9.11 10.70 -7.04
N PRO A 329 -9.50 11.92 -6.62
CA PRO A 329 -10.75 12.13 -5.88
C PRO A 329 -11.99 11.56 -6.57
N TRP A 330 -12.07 11.75 -7.90
CA TRP A 330 -13.19 11.25 -8.71
C TRP A 330 -13.29 9.72 -8.78
N ASP A 331 -12.24 8.99 -8.37
CA ASP A 331 -12.29 7.53 -8.40
C ASP A 331 -13.23 6.96 -7.32
N ILE A 332 -13.58 7.73 -6.27
CA ILE A 332 -14.46 7.25 -5.20
C ILE A 332 -15.88 6.93 -5.70
N THR A 333 -16.32 7.63 -6.75
CA THR A 333 -17.62 7.40 -7.41
C THR A 333 -17.48 6.58 -8.70
N SER A 334 -16.30 6.05 -9.00
CA SER A 334 -16.06 5.23 -10.19
C SER A 334 -16.58 3.80 -9.99
N ASP A 335 -17.04 3.19 -11.08
CA ASP A 335 -17.39 1.77 -11.11
C ASP A 335 -16.15 0.87 -11.08
N GLU A 336 -15.05 1.35 -11.66
CA GLU A 336 -13.77 0.64 -11.72
C GLU A 336 -12.64 1.52 -11.13
N PRO A 337 -12.64 1.81 -9.80
CA PRO A 337 -11.58 2.59 -9.22
C PRO A 337 -10.24 1.84 -9.27
N PRO A 338 -9.09 2.51 -9.45
CA PRO A 338 -7.78 1.88 -9.33
C PRO A 338 -7.63 1.12 -8.00
N CYS A 339 -7.25 -0.16 -8.09
CA CYS A 339 -6.93 -0.98 -6.91
C CYS A 339 -5.61 -0.53 -6.29
N LEU A 340 -4.58 -0.30 -7.10
CA LEU A 340 -3.38 0.42 -6.69
C LEU A 340 -3.71 1.89 -6.45
N ARG A 341 -3.35 2.41 -5.27
CA ARG A 341 -3.58 3.81 -4.90
C ARG A 341 -2.34 4.66 -5.11
N GLY A 342 -1.18 4.09 -4.84
CA GLY A 342 0.09 4.72 -5.13
C GLY A 342 1.26 3.89 -4.63
N TYR A 343 2.46 4.40 -4.90
CA TYR A 343 3.70 3.75 -4.50
C TYR A 343 4.79 4.76 -4.26
N GLN A 344 5.82 4.34 -3.55
CA GLN A 344 6.97 5.17 -3.25
C GLN A 344 8.27 4.40 -3.47
N PHE A 345 9.28 5.13 -3.94
CA PHE A 345 10.65 4.68 -3.92
C PHE A 345 11.44 5.38 -2.82
N GLY A 346 12.35 4.64 -2.20
CA GLY A 346 13.19 5.15 -1.14
C GLY A 346 14.48 4.38 -1.00
N VAL A 347 15.34 4.90 -0.13
CA VAL A 347 16.59 4.24 0.25
C VAL A 347 16.61 4.12 1.77
N ASN A 348 16.79 2.90 2.25
CA ASN A 348 17.22 2.61 3.61
C ASN A 348 18.61 1.95 3.54
N GLU A 349 18.78 0.76 4.10
CA GLU A 349 19.93 -0.10 3.85
C GLU A 349 20.07 -0.43 2.35
N ASN A 350 18.93 -0.62 1.67
CA ASN A 350 18.85 -0.91 0.25
C ASN A 350 17.88 0.08 -0.43
N PHE A 351 17.94 0.15 -1.77
CA PHE A 351 16.83 0.76 -2.53
C PHE A 351 15.57 -0.07 -2.33
N PHE A 352 14.40 0.56 -2.30
CA PHE A 352 13.14 -0.17 -2.20
C PHE A 352 12.00 0.50 -2.94
N GLY A 353 11.03 -0.33 -3.33
CA GLY A 353 9.70 0.10 -3.76
C GLY A 353 8.64 -0.42 -2.80
N ILE A 354 7.71 0.43 -2.41
CA ILE A 354 6.55 0.09 -1.56
C ILE A 354 5.25 0.49 -2.24
N PHE A 355 4.29 -0.43 -2.30
CA PHE A 355 3.05 -0.30 -3.06
C PHE A 355 1.84 -0.42 -2.15
N TYR A 356 0.87 0.48 -2.27
CA TYR A 356 -0.34 0.52 -1.46
C TYR A 356 -1.58 0.24 -2.32
N MET A 357 -2.26 -0.86 -2.04
CA MET A 357 -3.49 -1.28 -2.71
C MET A 357 -4.67 -1.24 -1.74
N ARG A 358 -5.81 -0.71 -2.19
CA ARG A 358 -7.07 -0.74 -1.40
C ARG A 358 -7.75 -2.12 -1.43
N SER A 359 -7.43 -2.92 -2.44
CA SER A 359 -8.09 -4.18 -2.77
C SER A 359 -7.15 -4.98 -3.66
N ASN A 360 -6.92 -6.25 -3.36
CA ASN A 360 -6.17 -7.14 -4.23
C ASN A 360 -6.74 -8.56 -4.20
N ASP A 361 -7.21 -9.04 -5.35
CA ASP A 361 -7.49 -10.46 -5.57
C ASP A 361 -6.17 -11.23 -5.46
N ALA A 362 -6.02 -11.98 -4.38
CA ALA A 362 -4.83 -12.72 -4.02
C ALA A 362 -4.55 -13.85 -5.01
N TYR A 363 -5.57 -14.54 -5.51
CA TYR A 363 -5.38 -15.63 -6.45
C TYR A 363 -5.17 -15.10 -7.87
N GLY A 364 -6.14 -14.35 -8.40
CA GLY A 364 -6.20 -14.00 -9.83
C GLY A 364 -5.25 -12.87 -10.25
N ALA A 365 -4.89 -11.95 -9.35
CA ALA A 365 -4.18 -10.72 -9.74
C ALA A 365 -2.91 -10.40 -8.93
N MET A 366 -2.87 -10.72 -7.64
CA MET A 366 -1.80 -10.25 -6.73
C MET A 366 -0.42 -10.66 -7.20
N HIS A 367 -0.24 -11.89 -7.66
CA HIS A 367 1.08 -12.35 -8.11
C HIS A 367 1.57 -11.57 -9.34
N ALA A 368 0.70 -11.37 -10.33
CA ALA A 368 1.03 -10.56 -11.51
C ALA A 368 1.32 -9.09 -11.14
N ASN A 369 0.56 -8.52 -10.20
CA ASN A 369 0.82 -7.19 -9.65
C ASN A 369 2.19 -7.11 -8.98
N MET A 370 2.50 -8.07 -8.09
CA MET A 370 3.78 -8.14 -7.39
C MET A 370 4.95 -8.26 -8.36
N TYR A 371 4.81 -9.13 -9.37
CA TYR A 371 5.79 -9.30 -10.43
C TYR A 371 6.04 -7.98 -11.19
N ALA A 372 4.98 -7.31 -11.63
CA ALA A 372 5.08 -6.07 -12.40
C ALA A 372 5.65 -4.90 -11.58
N PHE A 373 5.20 -4.75 -10.33
CA PHE A 373 5.68 -3.72 -9.41
C PHE A 373 7.15 -3.94 -9.03
N ASN A 374 7.58 -5.20 -8.95
CA ASN A 374 8.98 -5.53 -8.77
C ASN A 374 9.83 -5.21 -10.01
N ILE A 375 9.34 -5.46 -11.23
CA ILE A 375 10.04 -5.04 -12.47
C ILE A 375 10.24 -3.52 -12.47
N LEU A 376 9.20 -2.76 -12.13
CA LEU A 376 9.30 -1.31 -12.00
C LEU A 376 10.37 -0.92 -10.97
N THR A 377 10.34 -1.53 -9.78
CA THR A 377 11.32 -1.26 -8.71
C THR A 377 12.75 -1.57 -9.17
N LYS A 378 12.95 -2.71 -9.83
CA LYS A 378 14.22 -3.12 -10.42
C LYS A 378 14.74 -2.09 -11.43
N TYR A 379 13.92 -1.68 -12.39
CA TYR A 379 14.36 -0.71 -13.40
C TYR A 379 14.79 0.62 -12.78
N VAL A 380 14.04 1.12 -11.79
CA VAL A 380 14.44 2.34 -11.09
C VAL A 380 15.73 2.12 -10.29
N ALA A 381 15.91 0.97 -9.64
CA ALA A 381 17.15 0.61 -8.93
C ALA A 381 18.37 0.62 -9.86
N GLU A 382 18.26 -0.05 -11.02
CA GLU A 382 19.30 -0.13 -12.05
C GLU A 382 19.65 1.25 -12.63
N MET A 383 18.64 2.07 -12.94
CA MET A 383 18.82 3.44 -13.43
C MET A 383 19.52 4.37 -12.41
N LEU A 384 19.47 4.02 -11.12
CA LEU A 384 20.16 4.71 -10.04
C LEU A 384 21.49 4.03 -9.64
N GLY A 385 21.85 2.92 -10.29
CA GLY A 385 23.09 2.19 -10.04
C GLY A 385 23.10 1.40 -8.72
N PHE A 386 21.94 0.97 -8.23
CA PHE A 386 21.87 0.00 -7.13
C PHE A 386 21.94 -1.42 -7.68
N SER A 387 22.69 -2.30 -7.00
CA SER A 387 22.85 -3.71 -7.38
C SER A 387 21.78 -4.63 -6.79
N SER A 388 20.97 -4.12 -5.87
CA SER A 388 19.88 -4.86 -5.24
C SER A 388 18.82 -3.91 -4.70
N HIS A 389 17.61 -4.45 -4.49
CA HIS A 389 16.49 -3.73 -3.90
C HIS A 389 15.61 -4.63 -3.04
N ARG A 390 14.79 -4.01 -2.20
CA ARG A 390 13.71 -4.66 -1.45
C ARG A 390 12.37 -4.34 -2.07
N TYR A 391 11.43 -5.25 -1.92
CA TYR A 391 10.06 -5.09 -2.39
C TYR A 391 9.08 -5.15 -1.22
N TYR A 392 8.20 -4.17 -1.13
CA TYR A 392 7.16 -4.10 -0.12
C TYR A 392 5.79 -3.97 -0.78
N HIS A 393 4.82 -4.77 -0.33
CA HIS A 393 3.47 -4.76 -0.84
C HIS A 393 2.49 -4.62 0.31
N PHE A 394 1.50 -3.74 0.14
CA PHE A 394 0.41 -3.59 1.08
C PHE A 394 -0.93 -3.72 0.36
N ALA A 395 -1.81 -4.55 0.90
CA ALA A 395 -3.20 -4.65 0.50
C ALA A 395 -4.10 -4.43 1.73
N LEU A 396 -4.94 -3.39 1.68
CA LEU A 396 -5.94 -3.14 2.71
C LEU A 396 -6.92 -4.31 2.84
N ASP A 397 -7.32 -4.86 1.69
CA ASP A 397 -8.17 -6.02 1.56
C ASP A 397 -7.54 -6.97 0.55
N ALA A 398 -6.90 -8.02 1.05
CA ALA A 398 -6.41 -9.12 0.23
C ALA A 398 -7.43 -10.27 0.30
N HIS A 399 -7.93 -10.75 -0.83
CA HIS A 399 -9.04 -11.71 -0.83
C HIS A 399 -8.92 -12.79 -1.90
N ILE A 400 -9.64 -13.89 -1.67
CA ILE A 400 -9.88 -14.98 -2.60
C ILE A 400 -11.39 -15.00 -2.86
N TYR A 401 -11.81 -14.87 -4.12
CA TYR A 401 -13.22 -15.03 -4.49
C TYR A 401 -13.70 -16.46 -4.27
N GLY A 402 -15.00 -16.62 -3.97
CA GLY A 402 -15.60 -17.93 -3.67
C GLY A 402 -15.27 -19.00 -4.71
N GLU A 403 -15.36 -18.66 -6.00
CA GLU A 403 -15.04 -19.56 -7.12
C GLU A 403 -13.60 -20.12 -7.10
N PHE A 404 -12.65 -19.42 -6.50
CA PHE A 404 -11.23 -19.81 -6.49
C PHE A 404 -10.78 -20.49 -5.19
N VAL A 405 -11.66 -20.67 -4.21
CA VAL A 405 -11.30 -21.29 -2.92
C VAL A 405 -10.77 -22.71 -3.11
N ASP A 406 -11.42 -23.51 -3.96
CA ASP A 406 -10.97 -24.88 -4.24
C ASP A 406 -9.63 -24.91 -5.02
N SER A 407 -9.44 -24.00 -5.97
CA SER A 407 -8.16 -23.86 -6.69
C SER A 407 -7.02 -23.49 -5.74
N VAL A 408 -7.28 -22.65 -4.74
CA VAL A 408 -6.30 -22.32 -3.70
C VAL A 408 -6.05 -23.51 -2.79
N ARG A 409 -7.08 -24.25 -2.38
CA ARG A 409 -6.91 -25.49 -1.60
C ARG A 409 -5.96 -26.47 -2.29
N GLU A 410 -6.10 -26.68 -3.60
CA GLU A 410 -5.19 -27.57 -4.35
C GLU A 410 -3.73 -27.10 -4.39
N ILE A 411 -3.48 -25.80 -4.28
CA ILE A 411 -2.12 -25.23 -4.22
C ILE A 411 -1.51 -25.46 -2.83
N LEU A 412 -2.30 -25.26 -1.78
CA LEU A 412 -1.84 -25.35 -0.39
C LEU A 412 -1.77 -26.80 0.11
N GLU A 413 -2.70 -27.64 -0.35
CA GLU A 413 -2.86 -29.03 0.04
C GLU A 413 -2.78 -29.94 -1.20
N PRO A 414 -1.63 -30.00 -1.90
CA PRO A 414 -1.51 -30.80 -3.11
C PRO A 414 -1.70 -32.28 -2.81
N GLU A 415 -2.62 -32.94 -3.51
CA GLU A 415 -2.82 -34.38 -3.37
C GLU A 415 -1.55 -35.13 -3.78
N THR A 416 -1.12 -36.07 -2.93
CA THR A 416 -0.03 -36.97 -3.30
C THR A 416 -0.56 -37.94 -4.36
N PRO A 417 0.04 -38.03 -5.56
CA PRO A 417 -0.44 -38.94 -6.59
C PRO A 417 -0.49 -40.38 -6.05
N GLY A 418 -1.64 -41.03 -6.20
CA GLY A 418 -1.81 -42.42 -5.79
C GLY A 418 -0.85 -43.33 -6.55
N TYR A 419 -0.57 -44.52 -6.01
CA TYR A 419 0.28 -45.51 -6.69
C TYR A 419 -0.24 -45.87 -8.10
N VAL A 420 -1.55 -45.74 -8.33
CA VAL A 420 -2.23 -46.00 -9.60
C VAL A 420 -1.95 -44.91 -10.65
N ASP A 421 -1.82 -43.63 -10.25
CA ASP A 421 -1.54 -42.52 -11.18
C ASP A 421 -0.12 -42.61 -11.77
N LYS A 422 0.82 -43.20 -11.01
CA LYS A 422 2.18 -43.49 -11.49
C LYS A 422 2.23 -44.58 -12.55
N ILE A 423 1.25 -45.49 -12.57
CA ILE A 423 1.16 -46.57 -13.57
C ILE A 423 0.58 -46.02 -14.87
N ASN A 424 -0.43 -45.16 -14.80
CA ASN A 424 -1.06 -44.56 -15.99
C ASN A 424 -0.17 -43.51 -16.69
N ARG A 425 0.74 -42.84 -15.98
CA ARG A 425 1.75 -41.94 -16.60
C ARG A 425 2.94 -42.66 -17.22
N LYS A 426 3.08 -43.98 -17.02
CA LYS A 426 4.09 -44.85 -17.66
C LYS A 426 3.48 -45.76 -18.74
N GLY A 427 2.35 -45.36 -19.32
CA GLY A 427 1.82 -45.97 -20.54
C GLY A 427 2.72 -45.64 -21.73
N TYR A 428 3.37 -46.69 -22.24
CA TYR A 428 4.06 -46.75 -23.53
C TYR A 428 3.15 -46.39 -24.70
#